data_AF-A0A2D0HLI1-F1
#
_entry.id   AF-A0A2D0HLI1-F1
#
_cell.length_a   1.000
_cell.length_b   1.000
_cell.length_c   1.000
_cell.angle_alpha   90.00
_cell.angle_beta   90.00
_cell.angle_gamma   90.00
#
_symmetry.space_group_name_H-M   'P 1'
#
loop_
_entity.id
_entity.type
_entity.pdbx_description
1 polymer ?
#
loop_
_entity_poly.entity_id
_entity_poly.type
_entity_poly.pdbx_seq_one_letter_code
_entity_poly.pdbx_strand_id
1 'polypeptide(L)'
;MPFGLIQVREYTVRAHKREIHTRVFNFVCKQCEEPTQRETFGVRPLYCEQCRPPQAPKQSKVVPIGKKKPRAMNYKSGKGIAG
;
A
#
# COMPACT_ATOMS: atom_id res chain seq x y z
N MET A 1 25.89 -9.89 -40.76
CA MET A 1 25.13 -9.35 -39.62
C MET A 1 25.03 -10.44 -38.57
N PRO A 2 25.76 -10.40 -37.44
CA PRO A 2 25.67 -11.48 -36.47
C PRO A 2 24.33 -11.36 -35.73
N PHE A 3 23.49 -12.40 -35.86
CA PHE A 3 22.29 -12.60 -35.04
C PHE A 3 22.74 -12.95 -33.62
N GLY A 4 22.85 -11.93 -32.75
CA GLY A 4 23.14 -12.14 -31.34
C GLY A 4 21.94 -12.77 -30.63
N LEU A 5 22.09 -13.99 -30.13
CA LEU A 5 21.07 -14.68 -29.33
C LEU A 5 20.81 -13.90 -28.04
N ILE A 6 19.61 -13.36 -27.89
CA ILE A 6 19.19 -12.63 -26.69
C ILE A 6 18.89 -13.65 -25.60
N GLN A 7 19.77 -13.75 -24.60
CA GLN A 7 19.53 -14.56 -23.41
C GLN A 7 18.64 -13.81 -22.42
N VAL A 8 17.37 -14.19 -22.35
CA VAL A 8 16.41 -13.68 -21.35
C VAL A 8 16.57 -14.50 -20.07
N ARG A 9 16.79 -13.83 -18.93
CA ARG A 9 16.79 -14.47 -17.61
C ARG A 9 15.55 -14.07 -16.83
N GLU A 10 14.73 -15.05 -16.49
CA GLU A 10 13.55 -14.88 -15.65
C GLU A 10 13.92 -15.08 -14.18
N TYR A 11 13.49 -14.17 -13.31
CA TYR A 11 13.74 -14.21 -11.87
C TYR A 11 12.42 -14.24 -11.12
N THR A 12 12.23 -15.23 -10.25
CA THR A 12 11.07 -15.30 -9.35
C THR A 12 11.37 -14.54 -8.07
N VAL A 13 10.64 -13.43 -7.86
CA VAL A 13 10.81 -12.60 -6.66
C VAL A 13 9.99 -13.19 -5.51
N ARG A 14 10.59 -13.32 -4.33
CA ARG A 14 9.87 -13.76 -3.14
C ARG A 14 8.93 -12.65 -2.64
N ALA A 15 7.68 -12.99 -2.40
CA ALA A 15 6.72 -12.09 -1.78
C ALA A 15 7.12 -11.80 -0.31
N HIS A 16 7.14 -10.52 0.06
CA HIS A 16 7.45 -10.11 1.43
C HIS A 16 6.27 -10.41 2.37
N LYS A 17 6.54 -11.04 3.51
CA LYS A 17 5.57 -11.25 4.59
C LYS A 17 5.87 -10.29 5.74
N ARG A 18 4.83 -9.73 6.37
CA ARG A 18 4.97 -8.91 7.58
C ARG A 18 4.04 -9.46 8.66
N GLU A 19 4.55 -9.60 9.87
CA GLU A 19 3.76 -9.92 11.06
C GLU A 19 3.47 -8.62 11.80
N ILE A 20 2.21 -8.41 12.18
CA ILE A 20 1.80 -7.20 12.89
C ILE A 20 1.31 -7.63 14.28
N HIS A 21 2.11 -7.35 15.31
CA HIS A 21 1.74 -7.67 16.68
C HIS A 21 0.64 -6.73 17.19
N THR A 22 -0.44 -7.30 17.73
CA THR A 22 -1.42 -6.59 18.55
C THR A 22 -0.99 -6.56 20.00
N ARG A 23 -1.42 -5.53 20.74
CA ARG A 23 -1.38 -5.51 22.20
C ARG A 23 -2.77 -5.18 22.74
N VAL A 24 -3.13 -5.83 23.84
CA VAL A 24 -4.34 -5.57 24.61
C VAL A 24 -4.02 -4.49 25.65
N PHE A 25 -4.81 -3.42 25.68
CA PHE A 25 -4.74 -2.39 26.71
C PHE A 25 -6.03 -2.35 27.52
N ASN A 26 -5.88 -2.34 28.85
CA ASN A 26 -6.94 -2.01 29.80
C ASN A 26 -6.78 -0.52 30.16
N PHE A 27 -7.79 0.29 29.88
CA PHE A 27 -7.74 1.73 30.11
C PHE A 27 -9.13 2.28 30.43
N VAL A 28 -9.17 3.48 31.01
CA VAL A 28 -10.42 4.19 31.28
C VAL A 28 -10.70 5.15 30.13
N CYS A 29 -11.90 5.07 29.58
CA CYS A 29 -12.38 5.92 28.49
C CYS A 29 -12.46 7.38 28.93
N LYS A 30 -11.87 8.32 28.18
CA LYS A 30 -11.91 9.75 28.55
C LYS A 30 -13.31 10.39 28.46
N GLN A 31 -14.23 9.81 27.70
CA GLN A 31 -15.57 10.39 27.48
C GLN A 31 -16.66 9.74 28.34
N CYS A 32 -16.49 8.46 28.64
CA CYS A 32 -17.48 7.63 29.33
C CYS A 32 -17.02 7.20 30.71
N GLU A 33 -15.73 7.38 31.04
CA GLU A 33 -15.12 7.02 32.34
C GLU A 33 -15.25 5.53 32.71
N GLU A 34 -15.72 4.71 31.79
CA GLU A 34 -15.84 3.26 31.97
C GLU A 34 -14.50 2.55 31.72
N PRO A 35 -14.17 1.51 32.53
CA PRO A 35 -13.01 0.67 32.30
C PRO A 35 -13.24 -0.21 31.05
N THR A 36 -12.42 -0.04 30.03
CA THR A 36 -12.53 -0.76 28.75
C THR A 36 -11.24 -1.48 28.39
N GLN A 37 -11.38 -2.60 27.68
CA GLN A 37 -10.28 -3.36 27.11
C GLN A 37 -10.29 -3.26 25.58
N ARG A 38 -9.12 -3.03 24.95
CA ARG A 38 -9.02 -2.91 23.50
C ARG A 38 -7.71 -3.45 22.92
N GLU A 39 -7.82 -4.16 21.81
CA GLU A 39 -6.68 -4.58 20.98
C GLU A 39 -6.28 -3.46 20.01
N THR A 40 -5.01 -3.08 20.03
CA THR A 40 -4.46 -2.12 19.06
C THR A 40 -3.06 -2.48 18.60
N PHE A 41 -2.77 -2.05 17.37
CA PHE A 41 -1.48 -2.24 16.69
C PHE A 41 -0.51 -1.08 16.92
N GLY A 42 -0.50 -0.48 18.12
CA GLY A 42 0.28 0.73 18.37
C GLY A 42 0.14 1.33 19.77
N VAL A 43 0.02 2.66 19.82
CA VAL A 43 -0.07 3.45 21.06
C VAL A 43 -1.37 3.14 21.80
N ARG A 44 -1.34 3.28 23.13
CA ARG A 44 -2.50 3.11 24.01
C ARG A 44 -3.71 3.94 23.50
N PRO A 45 -4.90 3.33 23.33
CA PRO A 45 -6.12 4.04 22.94
C PRO A 45 -6.59 5.02 24.02
N LEU A 46 -7.22 6.12 23.60
CA LEU A 46 -7.78 7.14 24.50
C LEU A 46 -9.30 6.99 24.73
N TYR A 47 -9.99 6.37 23.77
CA TYR A 47 -11.44 6.28 23.71
C TYR A 47 -11.89 4.83 23.48
N CYS A 48 -13.08 4.52 24.01
CA CYS A 48 -13.79 3.27 23.80
C CYS A 48 -14.13 3.03 22.31
N GLU A 49 -14.56 1.83 21.92
CA GLU A 49 -14.95 1.54 20.53
C GLU A 49 -16.13 2.40 20.04
N GLN A 50 -17.08 2.71 20.92
CA GLN A 50 -18.24 3.54 20.62
C GLN A 50 -17.92 5.04 20.61
N CYS A 51 -16.97 5.45 21.46
CA CYS A 51 -16.58 6.83 21.70
C CYS A 51 -15.53 7.33 20.70
N ARG A 52 -14.95 6.42 19.90
CA ARG A 52 -13.91 6.77 18.96
C ARG A 52 -14.49 7.73 17.90
N PRO A 53 -13.86 8.88 17.64
CA PRO A 53 -14.30 9.74 16.55
C PRO A 53 -14.25 8.98 15.22
N PRO A 54 -15.27 9.11 14.36
CA PRO A 54 -15.32 8.40 13.09
C PRO A 54 -14.05 8.66 12.30
N GLN A 55 -13.34 7.58 11.95
CA GLN A 55 -12.10 7.69 11.21
C GLN A 55 -12.42 8.29 9.84
N ALA A 56 -11.85 9.46 9.54
CA ALA A 56 -12.00 10.06 8.24
C ALA A 56 -11.62 9.02 7.17
N PRO A 57 -12.42 8.87 6.10
CA PRO A 57 -12.11 7.92 5.04
C PRO A 57 -10.70 8.22 4.56
N LYS A 58 -9.86 7.17 4.48
CA LYS A 58 -8.50 7.30 3.95
C LYS A 58 -8.64 7.82 2.52
N GLN A 59 -8.50 9.12 2.32
CA GLN A 59 -8.41 9.70 1.00
C GLN A 59 -7.18 9.03 0.39
N SER A 60 -7.41 8.09 -0.52
CA SER A 60 -6.37 7.64 -1.42
C SER A 60 -5.82 8.93 -2.02
N LYS A 61 -4.53 9.20 -1.80
CA LYS A 61 -3.86 10.31 -2.45
C LYS A 61 -3.97 10.03 -3.95
N VAL A 62 -5.05 10.49 -4.57
CA VAL A 62 -5.18 10.58 -6.01
C VAL A 62 -4.12 11.58 -6.39
N VAL A 63 -2.97 11.07 -6.84
CA VAL A 63 -1.88 11.91 -7.31
C VAL A 63 -2.48 12.84 -8.37
N PRO A 64 -2.39 14.18 -8.20
CA PRO A 64 -2.92 15.11 -9.18
C PRO A 64 -2.32 14.78 -10.56
N ILE A 65 -3.18 14.76 -11.57
CA ILE A 65 -2.92 14.27 -12.93
C ILE A 65 -1.66 14.88 -13.59
N GLY A 66 -1.14 16.01 -13.08
CA GLY A 66 0.06 16.68 -13.57
C GLY A 66 1.42 16.22 -13.00
N LYS A 67 1.49 15.29 -12.03
CA LYS A 67 2.78 14.79 -11.47
C LYS A 67 3.10 13.33 -11.82
N LYS A 68 2.55 12.81 -12.93
CA LYS A 68 2.90 11.46 -13.40
C LYS A 68 4.27 11.51 -14.06
N LYS A 69 5.21 10.67 -13.60
CA LYS A 69 6.44 10.38 -14.34
C LYS A 69 6.05 9.91 -15.75
N PRO A 70 6.75 10.34 -16.81
CA PRO A 70 6.43 9.93 -18.17
C PRO A 70 6.44 8.39 -18.26
N ARG A 71 5.44 7.83 -18.96
CA ARG A 71 5.39 6.40 -19.21
C ARG A 71 6.57 6.01 -20.11
N ALA A 72 7.19 4.87 -19.82
CA ALA A 72 8.24 4.32 -20.67
C ALA A 72 7.71 4.14 -22.09
N MET A 73 8.46 4.66 -23.06
CA MET A 73 8.11 4.62 -24.49
C MET A 73 8.31 3.19 -25.00
N ASN A 74 7.24 2.57 -25.48
CA ASN A 74 7.32 1.26 -26.11
C ASN A 74 7.34 1.47 -27.63
N TYR A 75 8.50 1.26 -28.27
CA TYR A 75 8.65 1.39 -29.71
C TYR A 75 7.92 0.25 -30.41
N LYS A 76 6.91 0.58 -31.20
CA LYS A 76 6.31 -0.37 -32.14
C LYS A 76 7.17 -0.39 -33.40
N SER A 77 7.86 -1.50 -33.64
CA SER A 77 8.39 -1.79 -34.97
C SER A 77 7.23 -2.19 -35.86
N GLY A 78 6.75 -1.23 -36.64
CA GLY A 78 5.93 -1.45 -37.82
C GLY A 78 6.33 -0.37 -38.83
N LYS A 79 6.34 -0.59 -40.14
CA LYS A 79 5.66 -1.61 -40.94
C LYS A 79 6.14 -1.42 -42.39
N GLY A 80 6.34 -2.53 -43.12
CA GLY A 80 5.90 -2.67 -44.51
C GLY A 80 6.73 -2.05 -45.65
N ILE A 81 6.49 -2.67 -46.82
CA ILE A 81 6.66 -2.21 -48.22
C ILE A 81 8.10 -1.98 -48.69
N ALA A 82 8.55 -2.32 -49.89
CA ALA A 82 8.04 -3.05 -51.05
C ALA A 82 9.26 -3.28 -51.96
N GLY A 83 9.20 -4.25 -52.87
CA GLY A 83 10.20 -4.44 -53.93
C GLY A 83 10.58 -5.91 -54.10
#